data_AF-A0A528M6R6-F1
#
_entry.id   AF-A0A528M6R6-F1
#
_cell.length_a   1.000
_cell.length_b   1.000
_cell.length_c   1.000
_cell.angle_alpha   90.00
_cell.angle_beta   90.00
_cell.angle_gamma   90.00
#
_symmetry.space_group_name_H-M   'P 1'
#
loop_
_entity.id
_entity.type
_entity.pdbx_description
1 polymer ?
#
loop_
_entity_poly.entity_id
_entity_poly.type
_entity_poly.pdbx_seq_one_letter_code
_entity_poly.pdbx_strand_id
1 'polypeptide(L)'
;MEVSNAPSIAGPGHNLATTADILRDRFKPLLDEVEDLAKRATAAKNALTDGAIANDNERDPFISLGIEARKLAKRLGETKLATTKPLRDEVTETNRFFDTVITRPENIQSAFETIVGRYDAKKREEARIAAAEVARLAQEEAKRKLEEAAASTHSVLGDVLMQEAADAEHRAAVLVNEAVTAGSGPTRTEAGTVSATAKWTHRITEPAKIPLEKLRPYMSIDDIDKFVRAYVRANKNTAPLPGVEIFQDQKTSFRG
;
A
#
# COMPACT_ATOMS: atom_id res chain seq x y z
N MET A 1 -31.57 7.67 24.47
CA MET A 1 -30.94 6.74 23.50
C MET A 1 -32.07 5.95 22.88
N GLU A 2 -32.63 6.45 21.79
CA GLU A 2 -33.56 5.66 20.98
C GLU A 2 -32.73 4.64 20.20
N VAL A 3 -32.81 3.39 20.65
CA VAL A 3 -32.24 2.25 19.93
C VAL A 3 -32.97 2.19 18.59
N SER A 4 -32.21 2.27 17.50
CA SER A 4 -32.69 2.12 16.13
C SER A 4 -33.71 0.97 16.04
N ASN A 5 -34.97 1.28 15.70
CA ASN A 5 -36.01 0.30 15.35
C ASN A 5 -35.74 -0.31 13.96
N ALA A 6 -34.48 -0.63 13.63
CA ALA A 6 -34.17 -1.50 12.53
C ALA A 6 -34.44 -2.94 12.99
N PRO A 7 -35.35 -3.69 12.35
CA PRO A 7 -35.59 -5.07 12.72
C PRO A 7 -34.27 -5.85 12.58
N SER A 8 -33.89 -6.51 13.68
CA SER A 8 -32.83 -7.51 13.74
C SER A 8 -32.86 -8.38 12.48
N ILE A 9 -31.77 -8.39 11.72
CA ILE A 9 -31.52 -9.39 10.67
C ILE A 9 -31.26 -10.71 11.41
N ALA A 10 -32.34 -11.34 11.86
CA ALA A 10 -32.31 -12.54 12.67
C ALA A 10 -32.04 -13.79 11.81
N GLY A 11 -30.96 -14.51 12.14
CA GLY A 11 -30.90 -15.98 12.24
C GLY A 11 -30.95 -16.84 10.96
N PRO A 12 -30.14 -17.91 10.85
CA PRO A 12 -30.00 -18.72 9.65
C PRO A 12 -31.18 -19.69 9.48
N GLY A 13 -32.19 -19.27 8.73
CA GLY A 13 -33.23 -20.15 8.18
C GLY A 13 -33.17 -20.12 6.65
N HIS A 14 -33.01 -21.27 6.00
CA HIS A 14 -32.78 -21.43 4.56
C HIS A 14 -33.92 -21.00 3.61
N ASN A 15 -34.91 -20.20 4.08
CA ASN A 15 -36.02 -19.67 3.27
C ASN A 15 -36.26 -18.16 3.50
N LEU A 16 -35.28 -17.41 4.02
CA LEU A 16 -35.41 -15.95 4.12
C LEU A 16 -35.08 -15.29 2.78
N ALA A 17 -35.98 -14.41 2.31
CA ALA A 17 -35.78 -13.58 1.13
C ALA A 17 -34.43 -12.87 1.22
N THR A 18 -33.69 -12.80 0.11
CA THR A 18 -32.35 -12.19 0.13
C THR A 18 -32.47 -10.70 0.47
N THR A 19 -31.39 -10.09 0.99
CA THR A 19 -31.36 -8.64 1.23
C THR A 19 -31.74 -7.85 -0.03
N ALA A 20 -31.42 -8.37 -1.21
CA ALA A 20 -31.82 -7.77 -2.48
C ALA A 20 -33.33 -7.81 -2.70
N ASP A 21 -34.00 -8.92 -2.37
CA ASP A 21 -35.45 -9.06 -2.51
C ASP A 21 -36.20 -8.14 -1.54
N ILE A 22 -35.73 -8.05 -0.28
CA ILE A 22 -36.27 -7.12 0.72
C ILE A 22 -36.14 -5.66 0.24
N LEU A 23 -35.01 -5.31 -0.38
CA LEU A 23 -34.80 -3.97 -0.92
C LEU A 23 -35.69 -3.69 -2.14
N ARG A 24 -35.89 -4.67 -3.03
CA ARG A 24 -36.82 -4.53 -4.17
C ARG A 24 -38.24 -4.28 -3.70
N ASP A 25 -38.71 -5.03 -2.72
CA ASP A 25 -40.07 -4.85 -2.19
C ASP A 25 -40.21 -3.51 -1.46
N ARG A 26 -39.25 -3.15 -0.60
CA ARG A 26 -39.25 -1.89 0.15
C ARG A 26 -39.23 -0.66 -0.75
N PHE A 27 -38.50 -0.71 -1.85
CA PHE A 27 -38.35 0.43 -2.78
C PHE A 27 -39.14 0.27 -4.07
N LYS A 28 -40.10 -0.66 -4.13
CA LYS A 28 -40.94 -0.92 -5.30
C LYS A 28 -41.57 0.35 -5.89
N PRO A 29 -42.16 1.28 -5.12
CA PRO A 29 -42.71 2.51 -5.70
C PRO A 29 -41.67 3.36 -6.45
N LEU A 30 -40.44 3.43 -5.93
CA LEU A 30 -39.35 4.17 -6.60
C LEU A 30 -38.86 3.45 -7.85
N LEU A 31 -38.87 2.10 -7.85
CA LEU A 31 -38.52 1.30 -9.02
C LEU A 31 -39.58 1.46 -10.13
N ASP A 32 -40.87 1.46 -9.75
CA ASP A 32 -41.97 1.69 -10.68
C ASP A 32 -41.86 3.08 -11.34
N GLU A 33 -41.49 4.13 -10.58
CA GLU A 33 -41.23 5.47 -11.14
C GLU A 33 -40.04 5.50 -12.12
N VAL A 34 -38.99 4.71 -11.87
CA VAL A 34 -37.85 4.57 -12.81
C VAL A 34 -38.29 3.90 -14.10
N GLU A 35 -39.06 2.81 -13.99
CA GLU A 35 -39.60 2.10 -15.15
C GLU A 35 -40.54 2.97 -15.98
N ASP A 36 -41.41 3.75 -15.33
CA ASP A 36 -42.33 4.65 -16.03
C ASP A 36 -41.59 5.81 -16.72
N LEU A 37 -40.53 6.35 -16.10
CA LEU A 37 -39.65 7.30 -16.77
C LEU A 37 -38.92 6.66 -17.97
N ALA A 38 -38.45 5.42 -17.83
CA ALA A 38 -37.76 4.69 -18.90
C ALA A 38 -38.69 4.42 -20.09
N LYS A 39 -39.95 4.04 -19.83
CA LYS A 39 -40.99 3.89 -20.87
C LYS A 39 -41.24 5.22 -21.60
N ARG A 40 -41.39 6.33 -20.86
CA ARG A 40 -41.58 7.66 -21.46
C ARG A 40 -40.37 8.11 -22.30
N ALA A 41 -39.16 7.88 -21.82
CA ALA A 41 -37.93 8.19 -22.56
C ALA A 41 -37.80 7.34 -23.84
N THR A 42 -38.15 6.05 -23.77
CA THR A 42 -38.13 5.16 -24.92
C THR A 42 -39.18 5.56 -25.96
N ALA A 43 -40.40 5.91 -25.51
CA ALA A 43 -41.45 6.41 -26.39
C ALA A 43 -41.05 7.73 -27.07
N ALA A 44 -40.47 8.67 -26.32
CA ALA A 44 -39.98 9.94 -26.88
C ALA A 44 -38.86 9.71 -27.92
N LYS A 45 -37.93 8.79 -27.65
CA LYS A 45 -36.88 8.40 -28.61
C LYS A 45 -37.46 7.80 -29.89
N ASN A 46 -38.43 6.90 -29.77
CA ASN A 46 -39.04 6.22 -30.91
C ASN A 46 -39.91 7.14 -31.77
N ALA A 47 -40.32 8.29 -31.23
CA ALA A 47 -41.05 9.32 -31.97
C ALA A 47 -40.15 10.21 -32.85
N LEU A 48 -38.82 10.15 -32.68
CA LEU A 48 -37.88 10.90 -33.52
C LEU A 48 -37.72 10.25 -34.89
N THR A 49 -37.73 11.09 -35.94
CA THR A 49 -37.40 10.64 -37.31
C THR A 49 -35.87 10.59 -37.44
N ASP A 50 -35.32 9.48 -37.91
CA ASP A 50 -33.87 9.22 -38.04
C ASP A 50 -33.05 9.31 -36.73
N GLY A 51 -33.72 9.32 -35.57
CA GLY A 51 -33.06 9.37 -34.26
C GLY A 51 -32.37 10.71 -33.94
N ALA A 52 -32.64 11.76 -34.73
CA ALA A 52 -32.13 13.10 -34.51
C ALA A 52 -33.26 14.06 -34.15
N ILE A 53 -32.95 15.05 -33.31
CA ILE A 53 -33.87 16.13 -32.98
C ILE A 53 -33.80 17.17 -34.10
N ALA A 54 -34.91 17.37 -34.81
CA ALA A 54 -34.94 18.26 -35.98
C ALA A 54 -35.32 19.70 -35.63
N ASN A 55 -36.03 19.93 -34.52
CA ASN A 55 -36.53 21.25 -34.13
C ASN A 55 -36.67 21.41 -32.61
N ASP A 56 -36.90 22.65 -32.17
CA ASP A 56 -37.02 23.00 -30.75
C ASP A 56 -38.24 22.35 -30.06
N ASN A 57 -39.34 22.11 -30.81
CA ASN A 57 -40.53 21.44 -30.27
C ASN A 57 -40.26 19.96 -29.94
N GLU A 58 -39.35 19.32 -30.68
CA GLU A 58 -38.85 17.97 -30.38
C GLU A 58 -37.77 18.01 -29.28
N ARG A 59 -37.00 19.09 -29.15
CA ARG A 59 -35.95 19.23 -28.14
C ARG A 59 -36.51 19.36 -26.72
N ASP A 60 -37.53 20.19 -26.53
CA ASP A 60 -38.01 20.58 -25.20
C ASP A 60 -38.58 19.40 -24.37
N PRO A 61 -39.29 18.41 -24.94
CA PRO A 61 -39.67 17.18 -24.24
C PRO A 61 -38.46 16.38 -23.73
N PHE A 62 -37.37 16.30 -24.50
CA PHE A 62 -36.14 15.61 -24.08
C PHE A 62 -35.44 16.37 -22.96
N ILE A 63 -35.44 17.71 -22.99
CA ILE A 63 -34.93 18.53 -21.89
C ILE A 63 -35.74 18.26 -20.61
N SER A 64 -37.08 18.26 -20.69
CA SER A 64 -37.95 17.99 -19.54
C SER A 64 -37.70 16.59 -18.95
N LEU A 65 -37.68 15.56 -19.80
CA LEU A 65 -37.36 14.19 -19.38
C LEU A 65 -35.95 14.09 -18.76
N GLY A 66 -34.97 14.81 -19.32
CA GLY A 66 -33.62 14.89 -18.77
C GLY A 66 -33.57 15.53 -17.37
N ILE A 67 -34.36 16.59 -17.14
CA ILE A 67 -34.48 17.24 -15.82
C ILE A 67 -35.18 16.31 -14.83
N GLU A 68 -36.27 15.65 -15.23
CA GLU A 68 -36.97 14.66 -14.39
C GLU A 68 -36.06 13.49 -14.02
N ALA A 69 -35.33 12.93 -14.99
CA ALA A 69 -34.35 11.88 -14.76
C ALA A 69 -33.29 12.31 -13.75
N ARG A 70 -32.79 13.54 -13.87
CA ARG A 70 -31.83 14.11 -12.92
C ARG A 70 -32.42 14.24 -11.52
N LYS A 71 -33.66 14.71 -11.38
CA LYS A 71 -34.36 14.85 -10.09
C LYS A 71 -34.61 13.48 -9.45
N LEU A 72 -35.05 12.50 -10.22
CA LEU A 72 -35.25 11.12 -9.77
C LEU A 72 -33.94 10.48 -9.32
N ALA A 73 -32.87 10.61 -10.11
CA ALA A 73 -31.55 10.12 -9.75
C ALA A 73 -31.02 10.77 -8.46
N LYS A 74 -31.24 12.07 -8.27
CA LYS A 74 -30.89 12.77 -7.02
C LYS A 74 -31.64 12.18 -5.83
N ARG A 75 -32.96 12.02 -5.94
CA ARG A 75 -33.80 11.46 -4.88
C ARG A 75 -33.41 10.02 -4.54
N LEU A 76 -33.15 9.18 -5.54
CA LEU A 76 -32.62 7.83 -5.33
C LEU A 76 -31.28 7.85 -4.58
N GLY A 77 -30.39 8.78 -4.93
CA GLY A 77 -29.12 8.99 -4.23
C GLY A 77 -29.32 9.41 -2.77
N GLU A 78 -30.24 10.32 -2.50
CA GLU A 78 -30.62 10.77 -1.15
C GLU A 78 -31.25 9.64 -0.33
N THR A 79 -32.17 8.85 -0.90
CA THR A 79 -32.79 7.68 -0.26
C THR A 79 -31.75 6.60 0.06
N LYS A 80 -30.85 6.31 -0.90
CA LYS A 80 -29.71 5.40 -0.68
C LYS A 80 -28.86 5.90 0.47
N LEU A 81 -28.51 7.18 0.50
CA LEU A 81 -27.70 7.76 1.56
C LEU A 81 -28.43 7.69 2.90
N ALA A 82 -29.71 8.07 2.98
CA ALA A 82 -30.50 8.00 4.20
C ALA A 82 -30.60 6.57 4.75
N THR A 83 -30.69 5.57 3.88
CA THR A 83 -30.76 4.15 4.28
C THR A 83 -29.40 3.62 4.74
N THR A 84 -28.31 3.99 4.05
CA THR A 84 -26.98 3.44 4.31
C THR A 84 -26.17 4.22 5.33
N LYS A 85 -26.48 5.50 5.55
CA LYS A 85 -25.74 6.38 6.46
C LYS A 85 -25.74 5.88 7.90
N PRO A 86 -26.88 5.52 8.53
CA PRO A 86 -26.87 5.01 9.90
C PRO A 86 -25.99 3.77 10.07
N LEU A 87 -26.07 2.84 9.12
CA LEU A 87 -25.24 1.63 9.11
C LEU A 87 -23.75 1.95 8.94
N ARG A 88 -23.42 2.93 8.09
CA ARG A 88 -22.04 3.39 7.90
C ARG A 88 -21.50 4.11 9.14
N ASP A 89 -22.34 4.92 9.78
CA ASP A 89 -22.00 5.64 10.99
C ASP A 89 -21.74 4.65 12.14
N GLU A 90 -22.59 3.62 12.28
CA GLU A 90 -22.41 2.52 13.24
C GLU A 90 -21.11 1.72 12.97
N VAL A 91 -20.84 1.36 11.72
CA VAL A 91 -19.58 0.69 11.35
C VAL A 91 -18.38 1.60 11.64
N THR A 92 -18.48 2.90 11.35
CA THR A 92 -17.40 3.86 11.60
C THR A 92 -17.14 4.02 13.10
N GLU A 93 -18.19 4.09 13.91
CA GLU A 93 -18.09 4.19 15.37
C GLU A 93 -17.51 2.90 15.97
N THR A 94 -17.96 1.75 15.49
CA THR A 94 -17.45 0.43 15.89
C THR A 94 -15.96 0.31 15.56
N ASN A 95 -15.56 0.66 14.33
CA ASN A 95 -14.16 0.66 13.93
C ASN A 95 -13.34 1.61 14.81
N ARG A 96 -13.82 2.83 15.06
CA ARG A 96 -13.13 3.80 15.92
C ARG A 96 -12.94 3.28 17.35
N PHE A 97 -13.94 2.60 17.89
CA PHE A 97 -13.84 1.95 19.20
C PHE A 97 -12.72 0.90 19.21
N PHE A 98 -12.72 -0.02 18.23
CA PHE A 98 -11.70 -1.06 18.15
C PHE A 98 -10.31 -0.49 17.85
N ASP A 99 -10.18 0.50 16.97
CA ASP A 99 -8.91 1.19 16.69
C ASP A 99 -8.31 1.77 17.97
N THR A 100 -9.15 2.35 18.84
CA THR A 100 -8.71 2.88 20.14
C THR A 100 -8.23 1.77 21.06
N VAL A 101 -8.92 0.63 21.09
CA VAL A 101 -8.57 -0.52 21.93
C VAL A 101 -7.31 -1.23 21.40
N ILE A 102 -7.12 -1.29 20.08
CA ILE A 102 -5.98 -1.91 19.37
C ILE A 102 -4.71 -1.07 19.52
N THR A 103 -4.83 0.26 19.55
CA THR A 103 -3.68 1.17 19.67
C THR A 103 -2.81 0.85 20.89
N ARG A 104 -3.42 0.46 22.02
CA ARG A 104 -2.68 0.17 23.26
C ARG A 104 -1.77 -1.08 23.14
N PRO A 105 -2.27 -2.28 22.76
CA PRO A 105 -1.40 -3.43 22.53
C PRO A 105 -0.38 -3.19 21.41
N GLU A 106 -0.71 -2.47 20.34
CA GLU A 106 0.27 -2.12 19.28
C GLU A 106 1.42 -1.24 19.81
N ASN A 107 1.10 -0.25 20.66
CA ASN A 107 2.11 0.58 21.31
C ASN A 107 2.98 -0.25 22.27
N ILE A 108 2.37 -1.18 23.02
CA ILE A 108 3.10 -2.10 23.90
C ILE A 108 4.03 -2.98 23.07
N GLN A 109 3.54 -3.59 22.00
CA GLN A 109 4.33 -4.39 21.08
C GLN A 109 5.51 -3.58 20.53
N SER A 110 5.24 -2.40 19.96
CA SER A 110 6.27 -1.53 19.38
C SER A 110 7.34 -1.11 20.39
N ALA A 111 6.93 -0.84 21.64
CA ALA A 111 7.85 -0.51 22.72
C ALA A 111 8.76 -1.71 23.07
N PHE A 112 8.20 -2.90 23.20
CA PHE A 112 8.98 -4.11 23.48
C PHE A 112 9.88 -4.52 22.30
N GLU A 113 9.41 -4.41 21.05
CA GLU A 113 10.22 -4.61 19.85
C GLU A 113 11.43 -3.67 19.82
N THR A 114 11.24 -2.40 20.22
CA THR A 114 12.33 -1.43 20.31
C THR A 114 13.34 -1.82 21.40
N ILE A 115 12.87 -2.22 22.59
CA ILE A 115 13.73 -2.61 23.71
C ILE A 115 14.53 -3.87 23.36
N VAL A 116 13.84 -4.91 22.87
CA VAL A 116 14.46 -6.17 22.46
C VAL A 116 15.41 -5.91 21.30
N GLY A 117 14.99 -5.17 20.28
CA GLY A 117 15.81 -4.83 19.11
C GLY A 117 17.11 -4.10 19.49
N ARG A 118 17.07 -3.17 20.45
CA ARG A 118 18.27 -2.50 20.97
C ARG A 118 19.22 -3.46 21.69
N TYR A 119 18.69 -4.34 22.54
CA TYR A 119 19.49 -5.35 23.23
C TYR A 119 20.16 -6.30 22.23
N ASP A 120 19.37 -6.80 21.28
CA ASP A 120 19.82 -7.75 20.26
C ASP A 120 20.85 -7.12 19.30
N ALA A 121 20.70 -5.85 18.96
CA ALA A 121 21.69 -5.09 18.20
C ALA A 121 23.01 -4.95 18.98
N LYS A 122 22.94 -4.61 20.29
CA LYS A 122 24.13 -4.53 21.16
C LYS A 122 24.83 -5.88 21.28
N LYS A 123 24.08 -6.96 21.47
CA LYS A 123 24.62 -8.32 21.59
C LYS A 123 25.26 -8.80 20.30
N ARG A 124 24.65 -8.52 19.13
CA ARG A 124 25.27 -8.81 17.82
C ARG A 124 26.55 -8.01 17.62
N GLU A 125 26.57 -6.76 18.04
CA GLU A 125 27.78 -5.93 17.98
C GLU A 125 28.90 -6.46 18.88
N GLU A 126 28.58 -6.82 20.13
CA GLU A 126 29.52 -7.43 21.06
C GLU A 126 30.07 -8.77 20.53
N ALA A 127 29.22 -9.62 19.96
CA ALA A 127 29.63 -10.87 19.32
C ALA A 127 30.53 -10.63 18.10
N ARG A 128 30.24 -9.61 17.29
CA ARG A 128 31.07 -9.21 16.15
C ARG A 128 32.44 -8.71 16.60
N ILE A 129 32.51 -7.88 17.64
CA ILE A 129 33.77 -7.37 18.20
C ILE A 129 34.60 -8.52 18.79
N ALA A 130 33.97 -9.41 19.57
CA ALA A 130 34.65 -10.55 20.18
C ALA A 130 35.19 -11.52 19.12
N ALA A 131 34.40 -11.83 18.08
CA ALA A 131 34.84 -12.70 17.00
C ALA A 131 35.95 -12.04 16.16
N ALA A 132 35.88 -10.73 15.92
CA ALA A 132 36.95 -10.00 15.24
C ALA A 132 38.27 -10.02 16.03
N GLU A 133 38.23 -9.92 17.37
CA GLU A 133 39.43 -9.98 18.20
C GLU A 133 40.05 -11.37 18.24
N VAL A 134 39.23 -12.44 18.33
CA VAL A 134 39.70 -13.82 18.25
C VAL A 134 40.32 -14.11 16.88
N ALA A 135 39.69 -13.64 15.81
CA ALA A 135 40.23 -13.77 14.46
C ALA A 135 41.56 -13.02 14.29
N ARG A 136 41.69 -11.82 14.87
CA ARG A 136 42.93 -11.03 14.85
C ARG A 136 44.07 -11.73 15.56
N LEU A 137 43.85 -12.23 16.78
CA LEU A 137 44.86 -12.98 17.54
C LEU A 137 45.28 -14.27 16.82
N ALA A 138 44.35 -14.99 16.20
CA ALA A 138 44.64 -16.18 15.42
C ALA A 138 45.47 -15.86 14.16
N GLN A 139 45.20 -14.74 13.48
CA GLN A 139 46.01 -14.26 12.36
C GLN A 139 47.42 -13.86 12.79
N GLU A 140 47.57 -13.18 13.94
CA GLU A 140 48.88 -12.82 14.49
C GLU A 140 49.70 -14.07 14.87
N GLU A 141 49.07 -15.10 15.47
CA GLU A 141 49.73 -16.37 15.78
C GLU A 141 50.12 -17.17 14.53
N ALA A 142 49.23 -17.24 13.54
CA ALA A 142 49.50 -17.91 12.26
C ALA A 142 50.67 -17.22 11.53
N LYS A 143 50.69 -15.89 11.51
CA LYS A 143 51.79 -15.12 10.94
C LYS A 143 53.12 -15.39 11.65
N ARG A 144 53.13 -15.42 12.98
CA ARG A 144 54.33 -15.74 13.77
C ARG A 144 54.86 -17.15 13.45
N LYS A 145 53.97 -18.15 13.36
CA LYS A 145 54.34 -19.54 13.03
C LYS A 145 54.88 -19.68 11.60
N LEU A 146 54.32 -18.92 10.65
CA LEU A 146 54.80 -18.89 9.28
C LEU A 146 56.19 -18.24 9.18
N GLU A 147 56.43 -17.16 9.91
CA GLU A 147 57.76 -16.52 10.01
C GLU A 147 58.80 -17.45 10.66
N GLU A 148 58.42 -18.19 11.71
CA GLU A 148 59.27 -19.19 12.37
C GLU A 148 59.60 -20.39 11.45
N ALA A 149 58.59 -20.89 10.71
CA ALA A 149 58.79 -21.94 9.71
C ALA A 149 59.70 -21.48 8.56
N ALA A 150 59.53 -20.24 8.08
CA ALA A 150 60.36 -19.65 7.03
C ALA A 150 61.81 -19.39 7.47
N ALA A 151 62.06 -19.18 8.76
CA ALA A 151 63.40 -18.97 9.33
C ALA A 151 64.13 -20.29 9.67
N SER A 152 63.43 -21.43 9.70
CA SER A 152 64.02 -22.74 9.99
C SER A 152 64.92 -23.22 8.85
N THR A 153 66.19 -23.51 9.17
CA THR A 153 67.20 -24.01 8.21
C THR A 153 67.42 -25.53 8.28
N HIS A 154 66.74 -26.24 9.18
CA HIS A 154 66.88 -27.70 9.34
C HIS A 154 65.77 -28.45 8.58
N SER A 155 66.13 -29.35 7.64
CA SER A 155 65.17 -29.95 6.70
C SER A 155 64.01 -30.72 7.35
N VAL A 156 64.26 -31.46 8.44
CA VAL A 156 63.21 -32.28 9.11
C VAL A 156 62.33 -31.44 10.05
N LEU A 157 62.91 -30.40 10.67
CA LEU A 157 62.15 -29.45 11.50
C LEU A 157 61.35 -28.46 10.65
N GLY A 158 61.86 -28.10 9.47
CA GLY A 158 61.17 -27.25 8.51
C GLY A 158 59.85 -27.85 8.05
N ASP A 159 59.81 -29.14 7.72
CA ASP A 159 58.58 -29.80 7.26
C ASP A 159 57.48 -29.84 8.35
N VAL A 160 57.85 -30.10 9.61
CA VAL A 160 56.91 -30.10 10.75
C VAL A 160 56.40 -28.67 11.03
N LEU A 161 57.30 -27.68 11.03
CA LEU A 161 56.93 -26.27 11.26
C LEU A 161 56.06 -25.71 10.13
N MET A 162 56.32 -26.10 8.87
CA MET A 162 55.49 -25.72 7.72
C MET A 162 54.09 -26.32 7.81
N GLN A 163 53.97 -27.57 8.29
CA GLN A 163 52.67 -28.21 8.51
C GLN A 163 51.90 -27.54 9.66
N GLU A 164 52.57 -27.22 10.77
CA GLU A 164 51.95 -26.46 11.88
C GLU A 164 51.54 -25.04 11.48
N ALA A 165 52.31 -24.38 10.60
CA ALA A 165 51.97 -23.08 10.04
C ALA A 165 50.73 -23.15 9.14
N ALA A 166 50.64 -24.16 8.26
CA ALA A 166 49.48 -24.39 7.41
C ALA A 166 48.21 -24.68 8.23
N ASP A 167 48.32 -25.49 9.30
CA ASP A 167 47.21 -25.77 10.22
C ASP A 167 46.79 -24.53 11.03
N ALA A 168 47.75 -23.64 11.36
CA ALA A 168 47.45 -22.37 12.01
C ALA A 168 46.76 -21.38 11.06
N GLU A 169 47.19 -21.30 9.79
CA GLU A 169 46.59 -20.47 8.76
C GLU A 169 45.15 -20.93 8.44
N HIS A 170 44.93 -22.23 8.28
CA HIS A 170 43.59 -22.77 8.07
C HIS A 170 42.66 -22.44 9.24
N ARG A 171 43.13 -22.57 10.49
CA ARG A 171 42.34 -22.20 11.67
C ARG A 171 42.02 -20.71 11.71
N ALA A 172 42.98 -19.85 11.39
CA ALA A 172 42.76 -18.41 11.31
C ALA A 172 41.73 -18.06 10.23
N ALA A 173 41.79 -18.69 9.05
CA ALA A 173 40.82 -18.46 7.96
C ALA A 173 39.39 -18.87 8.34
N VAL A 174 39.21 -19.99 9.05
CA VAL A 174 37.89 -20.41 9.57
C VAL A 174 37.35 -19.37 10.56
N LEU A 175 38.15 -18.92 11.52
CA LEU A 175 37.75 -17.93 12.52
C LEU A 175 37.42 -16.56 11.92
N VAL A 176 38.12 -16.15 10.86
CA VAL A 176 37.80 -14.92 10.10
C VAL A 176 36.43 -15.00 9.44
N ASN A 177 36.11 -16.13 8.81
CA ASN A 177 34.80 -16.34 8.17
C ASN A 177 33.68 -16.41 9.22
N GLU A 178 33.94 -17.04 10.37
CA GLU A 178 33.03 -17.03 11.51
C GLU A 178 32.81 -15.61 12.05
N ALA A 179 33.84 -14.76 12.08
CA ALA A 179 33.71 -13.36 12.52
C ALA A 179 32.87 -12.49 11.57
N VAL A 180 32.95 -12.73 10.25
CA VAL A 180 32.14 -12.00 9.25
C VAL A 180 30.66 -12.35 9.37
N THR A 181 30.35 -13.59 9.74
CA THR A 181 28.98 -14.10 9.87
C THR A 181 28.45 -14.01 11.31
N ALA A 182 29.32 -13.71 12.29
CA ALA A 182 28.96 -13.55 13.69
C ALA A 182 27.90 -12.46 13.87
N GLY A 183 26.78 -12.84 14.46
CA GLY A 183 25.62 -11.97 14.67
C GLY A 183 24.73 -11.79 13.44
N SER A 184 25.04 -12.40 12.30
CA SER A 184 24.14 -12.43 11.13
C SER A 184 23.11 -13.55 11.27
N GLY A 185 21.82 -13.20 11.31
CA GLY A 185 20.72 -14.15 11.36
C GLY A 185 19.70 -13.88 12.47
N PRO A 186 18.52 -14.55 12.42
CA PRO A 186 17.49 -14.42 13.44
C PRO A 186 17.95 -15.03 14.77
N THR A 187 17.73 -14.31 15.87
CA THR A 187 18.01 -14.83 17.22
C THR A 187 16.83 -15.69 17.66
N ARG A 188 17.04 -17.00 17.80
CA ARG A 188 16.02 -17.91 18.37
C ARG A 188 16.10 -17.91 19.89
N THR A 189 14.95 -17.79 20.54
CA THR A 189 14.76 -17.84 21.98
C THR A 189 13.65 -18.84 22.31
N GLU A 190 13.53 -19.26 23.57
CA GLU A 190 12.43 -20.15 24.01
C GLU A 190 11.05 -19.52 23.80
N ALA A 191 10.96 -18.18 23.84
CA ALA A 191 9.72 -17.44 23.65
C ALA A 191 9.40 -17.12 22.18
N GLY A 192 10.34 -17.29 21.25
CA GLY A 192 10.15 -16.95 19.84
C GLY A 192 11.43 -16.57 19.10
N THR A 193 11.29 -16.03 17.89
CA THR A 193 12.42 -15.62 17.03
C THR A 193 12.43 -14.12 16.81
N VAL A 194 13.58 -13.46 17.01
CA VAL A 194 13.79 -12.04 16.71
C VAL A 194 14.54 -11.91 15.39
N SER A 195 13.91 -11.31 14.40
CA SER A 195 14.53 -10.98 13.10
C SER A 195 14.61 -9.47 12.90
N ALA A 196 15.76 -8.96 12.49
CA ALA A 196 15.92 -7.55 12.12
C ALA A 196 16.00 -7.42 10.60
N THR A 197 15.24 -6.49 10.02
CA THR A 197 15.33 -6.11 8.61
C THR A 197 15.79 -4.67 8.50
N ALA A 198 16.86 -4.42 7.76
CA ALA A 198 17.31 -3.06 7.46
C ALA A 198 16.52 -2.51 6.26
N LYS A 199 15.81 -1.39 6.44
CA LYS A 199 15.14 -0.68 5.35
C LYS A 199 15.97 0.53 4.94
N TRP A 200 16.27 0.64 3.66
CA TRP A 200 16.82 1.86 3.08
C TRP A 200 15.73 2.95 3.07
N THR A 201 16.05 4.10 3.65
CA THR A 201 15.16 5.27 3.69
C THR A 201 15.85 6.48 3.09
N HIS A 202 15.08 7.48 2.69
CA HIS A 202 15.59 8.71 2.11
C HIS A 202 14.90 9.92 2.75
N ARG A 203 15.57 11.08 2.69
CA ARG A 203 15.01 12.38 3.08
C ARG A 203 15.33 13.37 1.99
N ILE A 204 14.31 14.09 1.52
CA ILE A 204 14.50 15.18 0.56
C ILE A 204 15.02 16.39 1.33
N THR A 205 16.24 16.81 1.04
CA THR A 205 16.86 18.01 1.61
C THR A 205 16.59 19.24 0.73
N GLU A 206 16.75 19.08 -0.59
CA GLU A 206 16.58 20.17 -1.55
C GLU A 206 15.79 19.68 -2.79
N PRO A 207 14.50 20.01 -2.91
CA PRO A 207 13.65 19.54 -4.01
C PRO A 207 14.13 19.99 -5.40
N ALA A 208 14.68 21.21 -5.51
CA ALA A 208 15.09 21.79 -6.79
C ALA A 208 16.29 21.08 -7.43
N LYS A 209 17.09 20.35 -6.65
CA LYS A 209 18.26 19.61 -7.15
C LYS A 209 17.91 18.18 -7.59
N ILE A 210 16.66 17.75 -7.48
CA ILE A 210 16.26 16.38 -7.84
C ILE A 210 16.23 16.23 -9.37
N PRO A 211 17.07 15.35 -9.96
CA PRO A 211 17.06 15.13 -11.39
C PRO A 211 15.87 14.23 -11.79
N LEU A 212 14.76 14.85 -12.22
CA LEU A 212 13.52 14.13 -12.57
C LEU A 212 13.72 13.11 -13.70
N GLU A 213 14.66 13.33 -14.63
CA GLU A 213 14.97 12.38 -15.71
C GLU A 213 15.47 11.02 -15.17
N LYS A 214 16.15 11.00 -14.02
CA LYS A 214 16.59 9.74 -13.39
C LYS A 214 15.45 9.02 -12.67
N LEU A 215 14.40 9.75 -12.30
CA LEU A 215 13.22 9.18 -11.65
C LEU A 215 12.19 8.68 -12.66
N ARG A 216 12.25 9.16 -13.91
CA ARG A 216 11.33 8.83 -14.99
C ARG A 216 11.07 7.32 -15.18
N PRO A 217 12.06 6.41 -15.10
CA PRO A 217 11.82 4.96 -15.21
C PRO A 217 11.02 4.36 -14.05
N TYR A 218 10.98 5.03 -12.89
CA TYR A 218 10.29 4.57 -11.69
C TYR A 218 8.91 5.23 -11.53
N MET A 219 8.56 6.18 -12.39
CA MET A 219 7.25 6.83 -12.39
C MET A 219 6.26 6.01 -13.20
N SER A 220 5.08 5.78 -12.66
CA SER A 220 3.99 5.16 -13.40
C SER A 220 3.38 6.14 -14.41
N ILE A 221 2.71 5.60 -15.43
CA ILE A 221 1.95 6.42 -16.40
C ILE A 221 0.86 7.23 -15.68
N ASP A 222 0.23 6.67 -14.65
CA ASP A 222 -0.79 7.34 -13.85
C ASP A 222 -0.22 8.56 -13.10
N ASP A 223 1.01 8.48 -12.63
CA ASP A 223 1.66 9.63 -11.97
C ASP A 223 1.97 10.73 -12.98
N ILE A 224 2.43 10.36 -14.18
CA ILE A 224 2.63 11.32 -15.28
C ILE A 224 1.30 11.98 -15.65
N ASP A 225 0.22 11.21 -15.80
CA ASP A 225 -1.13 11.74 -16.10
C ASP A 225 -1.62 12.70 -15.01
N LYS A 226 -1.36 12.43 -13.72
CA LYS A 226 -1.69 13.38 -12.64
C LYS A 226 -1.00 14.74 -12.84
N PHE A 227 0.29 14.74 -13.19
CA PHE A 227 1.04 15.98 -13.44
C PHE A 227 0.55 16.69 -14.70
N VAL A 228 0.28 15.94 -15.78
CA VAL A 228 -0.28 16.49 -17.02
C VAL A 228 -1.65 17.14 -16.77
N ARG A 229 -2.57 16.47 -16.06
CA ARG A 229 -3.88 17.05 -15.71
C ARG A 229 -3.75 18.31 -14.87
N ALA A 230 -2.82 18.33 -13.91
CA ALA A 230 -2.56 19.53 -13.10
C ALA A 230 -2.06 20.69 -13.98
N TYR A 231 -1.15 20.41 -14.92
CA TYR A 231 -0.65 21.38 -15.89
C TYR A 231 -1.76 21.91 -16.80
N VAL A 232 -2.60 21.03 -17.37
CA VAL A 232 -3.74 21.39 -18.23
C VAL A 232 -4.77 22.21 -17.47
N ARG A 233 -5.02 21.92 -16.19
CA ARG A 233 -5.95 22.73 -15.37
C ARG A 233 -5.43 24.15 -15.14
N ALA A 234 -4.11 24.30 -14.91
CA ALA A 234 -3.49 25.59 -14.65
C ALA A 234 -3.36 26.45 -15.92
N ASN A 235 -2.95 25.83 -17.02
CA ASN A 235 -2.59 26.54 -18.26
C ASN A 235 -3.65 26.43 -19.37
N LYS A 236 -4.63 25.52 -19.27
CA LYS A 236 -5.64 25.30 -20.32
C LYS A 236 -4.98 25.19 -21.70
N ASN A 237 -5.45 25.95 -22.69
CA ASN A 237 -4.87 26.01 -24.03
C ASN A 237 -3.90 27.21 -24.20
N THR A 238 -3.40 27.82 -23.13
CA THR A 238 -2.51 29.00 -23.23
C THR A 238 -1.03 28.64 -23.28
N ALA A 239 -0.64 27.45 -22.82
CA ALA A 239 0.73 26.96 -22.89
C ALA A 239 0.74 25.51 -23.42
N PRO A 240 1.33 25.25 -24.61
CA PRO A 240 1.39 23.90 -25.13
C PRO A 240 2.39 23.06 -24.34
N LEU A 241 2.02 21.81 -24.05
CA LEU A 241 2.91 20.83 -23.42
C LEU A 241 3.39 19.84 -24.49
N PRO A 242 4.69 19.77 -24.79
CA PRO A 242 5.21 18.83 -25.79
C PRO A 242 4.79 17.38 -25.51
N GLY A 243 4.25 16.70 -26.52
CA GLY A 243 3.80 15.31 -26.41
C GLY A 243 2.40 15.11 -25.82
N VAL A 244 1.66 16.18 -25.52
CA VAL A 244 0.27 16.11 -25.03
C VAL A 244 -0.63 17.00 -25.88
N GLU A 245 -1.72 16.43 -26.40
CA GLU A 245 -2.77 17.20 -27.07
C GLU A 245 -3.78 17.72 -26.05
N ILE A 246 -4.00 19.04 -26.04
CA ILE A 246 -4.95 19.70 -25.14
C ILE A 246 -6.14 20.19 -25.96
N PHE A 247 -7.32 19.63 -25.71
CA PHE A 247 -8.57 20.02 -26.37
C PHE A 247 -9.69 20.24 -25.35
N GLN A 248 -10.69 21.02 -25.74
CA GLN A 248 -11.87 21.28 -24.93
C GLN A 248 -13.01 20.36 -25.39
N ASP A 249 -13.35 19.38 -24.55
CA ASP A 249 -14.57 18.59 -24.73
C ASP A 249 -15.79 19.37 -24.22
N GLN A 250 -16.88 19.34 -25.00
CA GLN A 250 -18.14 20.01 -24.65
C GLN A 250 -19.17 18.98 -24.18
N LYS A 251 -19.56 19.09 -22.91
CA LYS A 251 -20.61 18.26 -22.32
C LYS A 251 -21.88 19.08 -22.10
N THR A 252 -22.97 18.67 -22.74
CA THR A 252 -24.31 19.22 -22.47
C THR A 252 -24.81 18.74 -21.11
N SER A 253 -25.34 19.66 -20.29
CA SER A 253 -25.95 19.33 -19.00
C SER A 253 -27.30 20.03 -18.84
N PHE A 254 -28.35 19.28 -18.51
CA PHE A 254 -29.66 19.84 -18.20
C PHE A 254 -29.64 20.52 -16.81
N ARG A 255 -30.17 21.73 -16.70
CA ARG A 255 -30.33 22.48 -15.43
C ARG A 255 -31.78 22.94 -15.29
N GLY A 256 -32.41 22.63 -14.17
CA GLY A 256 -33.80 22.96 -13.82
C GLY A 256 -34.22 22.33 -12.51
#